data_AF-A0A938I0J3-F1
#
_entry.id   AF-A0A938I0J3-F1
#
_cell.length_a   1.000
_cell.length_b   1.000
_cell.length_c   1.000
_cell.angle_alpha   90.00
_cell.angle_beta   90.00
_cell.angle_gamma   90.00
#
_symmetry.space_group_name_H-M   'P 1'
#
loop_
_entity.id
_entity.type
_entity.pdbx_description
1 polymer ?
#
loop_
_entity_poly.entity_id
_entity_poly.type
_entity_poly.pdbx_seq_one_letter_code
_entity_poly.pdbx_strand_id
1 'polypeptide(L)'
;MRLYNTLSRKKEEFRPAGPTVTLYVCGVTTSNYSHLGHALASVTFEVLERYLQYRGHVVKRVQNFTDVDDKIIAQAQRENSTSEAVAAKYMDAFNEDMAALNVRPPAARPRATLEIPGIIEMIKGLVDKGFAYEAEGSVYFRVRNFDSYGRLSGRSLEEMLQGTRFDPEPGKEYPADFALWKLSKPGEPAWDSPWSKGRPGWHIECSAMSKRHLGDQIDIHGGGLDLIFPHHENERAQSEAFTGKSPFVRYWMHNGLLRLEGEKMSKSLGNIVRLRDALKANSPDAIRLWFFSSHYRAPLLYDTDSINAQERAAQRLRTALEPAEGNAAPAVDPQDYRERFEAAMDDDLNAPQAVAALFELGREINRGKDEGRDVREAQQTLRRLGGNVLGLSFAPPSAAEGPDESTIQGLISRRNELRAARKFADADAVRKQLLEMGVALKDSADGTRWERIRK
;
A
#
# COMPACT_ATOMS: atom_id res chain seq x y z
N MET A 1 6.53 -2.95 20.42
CA MET A 1 6.90 -2.95 19.00
C MET A 1 8.32 -2.44 18.77
N ARG A 2 9.04 -3.06 17.82
CA ARG A 2 10.29 -2.58 17.23
C ARG A 2 10.07 -2.35 15.73
N LEU A 3 10.67 -1.30 15.18
CA LEU A 3 10.59 -0.95 13.76
C LEU A 3 12.00 -0.85 13.19
N TYR A 4 12.20 -1.34 11.98
CA TYR A 4 13.45 -1.11 11.26
C TYR A 4 13.53 0.34 10.78
N ASN A 5 14.54 1.04 11.26
CA ASN A 5 14.79 2.42 10.89
C ASN A 5 15.85 2.47 9.79
N THR A 6 15.48 2.92 8.59
CA THR A 6 16.41 3.01 7.45
C THR A 6 17.63 3.88 7.77
N LEU A 7 17.46 4.94 8.56
CA LEU A 7 18.55 5.84 8.92
C LEU A 7 19.65 5.16 9.75
N SER A 8 19.28 4.26 10.66
CA SER A 8 20.23 3.55 11.53
C SER A 8 20.53 2.11 11.10
N ARG A 9 19.78 1.60 10.12
CA ARG A 9 19.89 0.24 9.55
C ARG A 9 19.70 -0.88 10.57
N LYS A 10 18.88 -0.65 11.59
CA LYS A 10 18.58 -1.64 12.63
C LYS A 10 17.12 -1.54 13.09
N LYS A 11 16.62 -2.63 13.70
CA LYS A 11 15.35 -2.63 14.41
C LYS A 11 15.49 -1.88 15.74
N GLU A 12 14.77 -0.79 15.90
CA GLU A 12 14.77 0.07 17.08
C GLU A 12 13.44 -0.06 17.82
N GLU A 13 13.46 0.12 19.14
CA GLU A 13 12.23 0.21 19.92
C GLU A 13 11.43 1.43 19.47
N PHE A 14 10.16 1.24 19.14
CA PHE A 14 9.29 2.35 18.73
C PHE A 14 8.81 3.12 19.97
N ARG A 15 9.15 4.42 20.02
CA ARG A 15 8.76 5.32 21.10
C ARG A 15 8.19 6.60 20.49
N PRO A 16 6.87 6.86 20.55
CA PRO A 16 6.29 8.08 19.99
C PRO A 16 6.79 9.34 20.69
N ALA A 17 6.79 10.47 19.99
CA ALA A 17 7.28 11.76 20.49
C ALA A 17 6.26 12.47 21.38
N GLY A 18 4.99 12.10 21.24
CA GLY A 18 3.88 12.68 21.98
C GLY A 18 2.67 11.74 22.04
N PRO A 19 1.50 12.26 22.45
CA PRO A 19 0.29 11.44 22.62
C PRO A 19 -0.29 10.93 21.30
N THR A 20 0.00 11.62 20.19
CA THR A 20 -0.42 11.24 18.84
C THR A 20 0.81 10.83 18.04
N VAL A 21 0.78 9.61 17.48
CA VAL A 21 1.78 9.15 16.51
C VAL A 21 1.58 9.88 15.19
N THR A 22 2.59 10.61 14.75
CA THR A 22 2.61 11.30 13.46
C THR A 22 3.22 10.42 12.38
N LEU A 23 2.45 10.13 11.33
CA LEU A 23 2.86 9.23 10.24
C LEU A 23 2.66 9.92 8.90
N TYR A 24 3.74 10.29 8.22
CA TYR A 24 3.68 10.76 6.84
C TYR A 24 4.05 9.64 5.88
N VAL A 25 3.33 9.51 4.77
CA VAL A 25 3.64 8.54 3.71
C VAL A 25 3.61 9.27 2.38
N CYS A 26 4.71 9.22 1.62
CA CYS A 26 4.71 9.79 0.27
C CYS A 26 3.67 9.08 -0.61
N GLY A 27 2.82 9.88 -1.23
CA GLY A 27 1.74 9.40 -2.09
C GLY A 27 2.19 9.15 -3.52
N VAL A 28 1.23 9.22 -4.45
CA VAL A 28 1.47 8.96 -5.87
C VAL A 28 1.41 10.25 -6.69
N THR A 29 2.16 10.27 -7.80
CA THR A 29 1.95 11.24 -8.88
C THR A 29 0.71 10.84 -9.67
N THR A 30 -0.29 11.71 -9.71
CA THR A 30 -1.63 11.43 -10.28
C THR A 30 -1.64 11.57 -11.80
N SER A 31 -0.78 10.81 -12.47
CA SER A 31 -0.59 10.79 -13.93
C SER A 31 -1.04 9.49 -14.60
N ASN A 32 -1.41 8.47 -13.82
CA ASN A 32 -1.92 7.21 -14.33
C ASN A 32 -2.66 6.44 -13.24
N TYR A 33 -3.32 5.34 -13.62
CA TYR A 33 -3.93 4.39 -12.70
C TYR A 33 -2.91 3.72 -11.78
N SER A 34 -3.38 3.38 -10.58
CA SER A 34 -2.59 2.66 -9.58
C SER A 34 -2.21 1.26 -10.05
N HIS A 35 -1.01 0.85 -9.67
CA HIS A 35 -0.53 -0.51 -9.84
C HIS A 35 -0.30 -1.20 -8.50
N LEU A 36 -0.07 -2.51 -8.54
CA LEU A 36 0.13 -3.32 -7.33
C LEU A 36 1.24 -2.77 -6.41
N GLY A 37 2.28 -2.14 -6.96
CA GLY A 37 3.33 -1.49 -6.15
C GLY A 37 2.83 -0.33 -5.30
N HIS A 38 1.94 0.52 -5.84
CA HIS A 38 1.30 1.59 -5.06
C HIS A 38 0.38 0.99 -3.99
N ALA A 39 -0.32 -0.09 -4.32
CA ALA A 39 -1.20 -0.81 -3.41
C ALA A 39 -0.43 -1.42 -2.23
N LEU A 40 0.73 -2.04 -2.49
CA LEU A 40 1.61 -2.60 -1.44
C LEU A 40 2.02 -1.52 -0.43
N ALA A 41 2.46 -0.35 -0.90
CA ALA A 41 2.83 0.76 -0.03
C ALA A 41 1.62 1.21 0.82
N SER A 42 0.49 1.48 0.18
CA SER A 42 -0.75 1.90 0.87
C SER A 42 -1.21 0.88 1.92
N VAL A 43 -1.23 -0.42 1.60
CA VAL A 43 -1.60 -1.49 2.54
C VAL A 43 -0.61 -1.58 3.69
N THR A 44 0.69 -1.49 3.43
CA THR A 44 1.73 -1.59 4.46
C THR A 44 1.55 -0.52 5.55
N PHE A 45 1.46 0.75 5.15
CA PHE A 45 1.37 1.84 6.11
C PHE A 45 -0.01 1.99 6.74
N GLU A 46 -1.05 1.49 6.06
CA GLU A 46 -2.38 1.40 6.64
C GLU A 46 -2.50 0.28 7.69
N VAL A 47 -1.84 -0.86 7.48
CA VAL A 47 -1.72 -1.92 8.49
C VAL A 47 -0.89 -1.45 9.68
N LEU A 48 0.18 -0.66 9.46
CA LEU A 48 0.91 -0.01 10.55
C LEU A 48 -0.01 0.87 11.39
N GLU A 49 -0.80 1.74 10.76
CA GLU A 49 -1.78 2.59 11.44
C GLU A 49 -2.78 1.74 12.25
N ARG A 50 -3.38 0.70 11.64
CA ARG A 50 -4.31 -0.20 12.32
C ARG A 50 -3.69 -0.90 13.52
N TYR A 51 -2.46 -1.36 13.38
CA TYR A 51 -1.77 -2.07 14.46
C TYR A 51 -1.40 -1.14 15.60
N LEU A 52 -0.91 0.07 15.31
CA LEU A 52 -0.66 1.08 16.34
C LEU A 52 -1.95 1.46 17.09
N GLN A 53 -3.07 1.61 16.39
CA GLN A 53 -4.39 1.82 17.00
C GLN A 53 -4.82 0.62 17.86
N TYR A 54 -4.59 -0.60 17.40
CA TYR A 54 -4.83 -1.83 18.18
C TYR A 54 -4.01 -1.85 19.48
N ARG A 55 -2.78 -1.32 19.45
CA ARG A 55 -1.91 -1.16 20.62
C ARG A 55 -2.24 0.07 21.49
N GLY A 56 -3.32 0.78 21.18
CA GLY A 56 -3.84 1.89 21.97
C GLY A 56 -3.28 3.27 21.61
N HIS A 57 -2.54 3.41 20.50
CA HIS A 57 -2.05 4.71 20.05
C HIS A 57 -3.12 5.49 19.28
N VAL A 58 -3.16 6.81 19.48
CA VAL A 58 -3.81 7.72 18.55
C VAL A 58 -2.84 7.97 17.40
N VAL A 59 -3.28 7.77 16.16
CA VAL A 59 -2.44 7.91 14.96
C VAL A 59 -3.02 8.97 14.05
N LYS A 60 -2.17 9.88 13.56
CA LYS A 60 -2.50 10.83 12.50
C LYS A 60 -1.66 10.50 11.27
N ARG A 61 -2.22 9.67 10.38
CA ARG A 61 -1.61 9.38 9.08
C ARG A 61 -1.94 10.45 8.06
N VAL A 62 -0.93 10.93 7.33
CA VAL A 62 -1.05 11.86 6.20
C VAL A 62 -0.40 11.24 4.98
N GLN A 63 -1.07 11.31 3.83
CA GLN A 63 -0.53 10.81 2.56
C GLN A 63 -0.93 11.78 1.45
N ASN A 64 0.05 12.44 0.83
CA ASN A 64 -0.22 13.47 -0.17
C ASN A 64 -0.69 12.91 -1.52
N PHE A 65 -1.11 13.80 -2.40
CA PHE A 65 -1.07 13.61 -3.84
C PHE A 65 -0.11 14.62 -4.46
N THR A 66 0.76 14.15 -5.35
CA THR A 66 1.50 15.04 -6.26
C THR A 66 0.63 15.25 -7.49
N ASP A 67 -0.03 16.40 -7.54
CA ASP A 67 -0.99 16.80 -8.59
C ASP A 67 -0.43 17.86 -9.56
N VAL A 68 0.87 18.13 -9.48
CA VAL A 68 1.64 18.88 -10.47
C VAL A 68 3.01 18.21 -10.65
N ASP A 69 3.33 17.76 -11.86
CA ASP A 69 4.61 17.12 -12.20
C ASP A 69 4.77 17.03 -13.73
N ASP A 70 5.99 16.86 -14.21
CA ASP A 70 6.31 16.64 -15.63
C ASP A 70 5.50 15.47 -16.23
N LYS A 71 5.26 14.41 -15.45
CA LYS A 71 4.45 13.26 -15.90
C LYS A 71 2.97 13.60 -16.08
N ILE A 72 2.43 14.52 -15.28
CA ILE A 72 1.03 14.95 -15.37
C ILE A 72 0.86 15.84 -16.60
N ILE A 73 1.78 16.79 -16.81
CA ILE A 73 1.80 17.66 -17.99
C ILE A 73 1.87 16.81 -19.27
N ALA A 74 2.79 15.84 -19.32
CA ALA A 74 2.93 14.94 -20.47
C ALA A 74 1.72 14.01 -20.67
N GLN A 75 0.98 13.67 -19.60
CA GLN A 75 -0.26 12.91 -19.72
C GLN A 75 -1.42 13.78 -20.21
N ALA A 76 -1.54 15.01 -19.72
CA ALA A 76 -2.53 15.99 -20.15
C ALA A 76 -2.44 16.27 -21.65
N GLN A 77 -1.22 16.45 -22.17
CA GLN A 77 -0.98 16.57 -23.61
C GLN A 77 -1.43 15.34 -24.39
N ARG A 78 -1.13 14.12 -23.90
CA ARG A 78 -1.55 12.87 -24.56
C ARG A 78 -3.06 12.64 -24.55
N GLU A 79 -3.76 13.12 -23.52
CA GLU A 79 -5.22 13.00 -23.39
C GLU A 79 -5.98 14.18 -23.99
N ASN A 80 -5.30 15.17 -24.59
CA ASN A 80 -5.91 16.44 -25.01
C ASN A 80 -6.74 17.07 -23.88
N SER A 81 -6.18 17.11 -22.67
CA SER A 81 -6.85 17.56 -21.44
C SER A 81 -5.97 18.56 -20.67
N THR A 82 -6.45 19.07 -19.53
CA THR A 82 -5.66 19.91 -18.62
C THR A 82 -4.96 19.08 -17.54
N SER A 83 -3.90 19.62 -16.95
CA SER A 83 -3.18 18.93 -15.86
C SER A 83 -4.07 18.70 -14.64
N GLU A 84 -4.95 19.66 -14.34
CA GLU A 84 -5.92 19.60 -13.26
C GLU A 84 -6.95 18.49 -13.48
N ALA A 85 -7.48 18.36 -14.70
CA ALA A 85 -8.46 17.34 -15.04
C ALA A 85 -7.84 15.93 -15.00
N VAL A 86 -6.62 15.78 -15.51
CA VAL A 86 -5.85 14.53 -15.42
C VAL A 86 -5.58 14.15 -13.96
N ALA A 87 -5.10 15.10 -13.16
CA ALA A 87 -4.83 14.85 -11.76
C ALA A 87 -6.10 14.45 -10.99
N ALA A 88 -7.20 15.18 -11.18
CA ALA A 88 -8.49 14.86 -10.55
C ALA A 88 -8.97 13.44 -10.88
N LYS A 89 -9.00 13.09 -12.17
CA LYS A 89 -9.37 11.76 -12.65
C LYS A 89 -8.55 10.65 -11.97
N TYR A 90 -7.23 10.82 -11.87
CA TYR A 90 -6.37 9.79 -11.28
C TYR A 90 -6.34 9.81 -9.74
N MET A 91 -6.66 10.93 -9.10
CA MET A 91 -6.92 10.97 -7.65
C MET A 91 -8.18 10.18 -7.29
N ASP A 92 -9.27 10.39 -8.03
CA ASP A 92 -10.52 9.67 -7.81
C ASP A 92 -10.33 8.17 -8.03
N ALA A 93 -9.71 7.81 -9.16
CA ALA A 93 -9.37 6.42 -9.47
C ALA A 93 -8.46 5.77 -8.40
N PHE A 94 -7.49 6.51 -7.84
CA PHE A 94 -6.65 6.00 -6.75
C PHE A 94 -7.49 5.71 -5.51
N ASN A 95 -8.38 6.62 -5.13
CA ASN A 95 -9.24 6.44 -3.95
C ASN A 95 -10.20 5.26 -4.12
N GLU A 96 -10.81 5.12 -5.30
CA GLU A 96 -11.66 3.97 -5.65
C GLU A 96 -10.88 2.65 -5.56
N ASP A 97 -9.71 2.58 -6.21
CA ASP A 97 -8.87 1.39 -6.23
C ASP A 97 -8.43 1.00 -4.79
N MET A 98 -8.03 1.98 -3.96
CA MET A 98 -7.64 1.74 -2.56
C MET A 98 -8.83 1.31 -1.68
N ALA A 99 -10.00 1.92 -1.88
CA ALA A 99 -11.22 1.56 -1.15
C ALA A 99 -11.67 0.13 -1.48
N ALA A 100 -11.59 -0.27 -2.75
CA ALA A 100 -11.86 -1.65 -3.18
C ALA A 100 -10.92 -2.67 -2.52
N LEU A 101 -9.70 -2.25 -2.14
CA LEU A 101 -8.72 -3.06 -1.41
C LEU A 101 -8.85 -2.96 0.13
N ASN A 102 -9.93 -2.35 0.64
CA ASN A 102 -10.18 -2.10 2.06
C ASN A 102 -9.07 -1.32 2.76
N VAL A 103 -8.41 -0.40 2.04
CA VAL A 103 -7.44 0.54 2.63
C VAL A 103 -8.21 1.74 3.19
N ARG A 104 -8.07 1.99 4.50
CA ARG A 104 -8.64 3.18 5.15
C ARG A 104 -8.03 4.46 4.57
N PRO A 105 -8.81 5.53 4.35
CA PRO A 105 -8.26 6.82 3.99
C PRO A 105 -7.39 7.37 5.15
N PRO A 106 -6.31 8.11 4.85
CA PRO A 106 -5.53 8.83 5.86
C PRO A 106 -6.37 9.95 6.47
N ALA A 107 -5.91 10.49 7.60
CA ALA A 107 -6.54 11.66 8.24
C ALA A 107 -6.48 12.93 7.35
N ALA A 108 -5.50 13.03 6.45
CA ALA A 108 -5.45 14.07 5.43
C ALA A 108 -4.76 13.58 4.15
N ARG A 109 -5.23 14.09 3.01
CA ARG A 109 -4.59 13.97 1.69
C ARG A 109 -4.27 15.35 1.10
N PRO A 110 -3.19 16.01 1.53
CA PRO A 110 -2.83 17.30 0.96
C PRO A 110 -2.41 17.17 -0.50
N ARG A 111 -2.62 18.25 -1.26
CA ARG A 111 -2.29 18.36 -2.68
C ARG A 111 -1.20 19.41 -2.86
N ALA A 112 -0.20 19.11 -3.69
CA ALA A 112 0.91 20.02 -3.96
C ALA A 112 0.44 21.38 -4.50
N THR A 113 -0.56 21.38 -5.40
CA THR A 113 -1.13 22.62 -5.98
C THR A 113 -1.81 23.53 -4.94
N LEU A 114 -2.21 22.99 -3.78
CA LEU A 114 -2.80 23.75 -2.67
C LEU A 114 -1.77 24.20 -1.62
N GLU A 115 -0.53 23.73 -1.73
CA GLU A 115 0.55 24.01 -0.77
C GLU A 115 1.56 25.06 -1.28
N ILE A 116 1.31 25.65 -2.45
CA ILE A 116 2.21 26.62 -3.09
C ILE A 116 2.70 27.73 -2.15
N PRO A 117 1.86 28.38 -1.31
CA PRO A 117 2.35 29.40 -0.38
C PRO A 117 3.36 28.85 0.64
N GLY A 118 3.10 27.68 1.22
CA GLY A 118 3.99 27.03 2.19
C GLY A 118 5.29 26.55 1.55
N ILE A 119 5.22 26.08 0.30
CA ILE A 119 6.41 25.74 -0.51
C ILE A 119 7.26 26.99 -0.74
N ILE A 120 6.67 28.10 -1.20
CA ILE A 120 7.40 29.35 -1.44
C ILE A 120 8.03 29.87 -0.13
N GLU A 121 7.32 29.80 0.99
CA GLU A 121 7.87 30.16 2.31
C GLU A 121 9.10 29.31 2.66
N MET A 122 9.01 27.99 2.48
CA MET A 122 10.12 27.09 2.77
C MET A 122 11.34 27.40 1.90
N ILE A 123 11.12 27.63 0.60
CA ILE A 123 12.20 27.94 -0.34
C ILE A 123 12.85 29.28 0.01
N LYS A 124 12.08 30.32 0.35
CA LYS A 124 12.62 31.61 0.82
C LYS A 124 13.53 31.41 2.03
N GLY A 125 13.06 30.69 3.05
CA GLY A 125 13.88 30.45 4.24
C GLY A 125 15.13 29.61 3.96
N LEU A 126 15.09 28.70 2.99
CA LEU A 126 16.28 27.96 2.54
C LEU A 126 17.29 28.87 1.81
N VAL A 127 16.81 29.82 1.00
CA VAL A 127 17.65 30.82 0.34
C VAL A 127 18.29 31.75 1.38
N ASP A 128 17.50 32.29 2.31
CA ASP A 128 17.97 33.20 3.36
C ASP A 128 19.04 32.55 4.26
N LYS A 129 18.93 31.23 4.48
CA LYS A 129 19.89 30.44 5.27
C LYS A 129 21.10 29.96 4.46
N GLY A 130 21.18 30.26 3.17
CA GLY A 130 22.29 29.86 2.30
C GLY A 130 22.25 28.41 1.83
N PHE A 131 21.16 27.67 2.08
CA PHE A 131 20.98 26.29 1.59
C PHE A 131 20.37 26.23 0.18
N ALA A 132 19.92 27.34 -0.38
CA ALA A 132 19.36 27.40 -1.72
C ALA A 132 19.80 28.65 -2.49
N TYR A 133 19.65 28.60 -3.81
CA TYR A 133 19.99 29.70 -4.72
C TYR A 133 19.11 29.75 -5.94
N GLU A 134 18.89 30.96 -6.43
CA GLU A 134 18.24 31.21 -7.70
C GLU A 134 19.28 31.14 -8.82
N ALA A 135 18.89 30.52 -9.94
CA ALA A 135 19.64 30.49 -11.17
C ALA A 135 18.67 30.38 -12.35
N GLU A 136 18.73 31.34 -13.27
CA GLU A 136 17.94 31.39 -14.51
C GLU A 136 16.42 31.22 -14.30
N GLY A 137 15.88 31.82 -13.22
CA GLY A 137 14.47 31.78 -12.86
C GLY A 137 14.04 30.50 -12.13
N SER A 138 14.94 29.55 -11.90
CA SER A 138 14.71 28.37 -11.06
C SER A 138 15.43 28.50 -9.73
N VAL A 139 15.05 27.70 -8.73
CA VAL A 139 15.72 27.69 -7.41
C VAL A 139 16.19 26.28 -7.09
N TYR A 140 17.44 26.17 -6.67
CA TYR A 140 18.14 24.92 -6.40
C TYR A 140 18.57 24.80 -4.94
N PHE A 141 18.56 23.58 -4.40
CA PHE A 141 19.14 23.27 -3.09
C PHE A 141 20.63 22.97 -3.23
N ARG A 142 21.48 23.61 -2.41
CA ARG A 142 22.92 23.36 -2.31
C ARG A 142 23.20 22.13 -1.46
N VAL A 143 23.37 20.96 -2.09
CA VAL A 143 23.60 19.72 -1.32
C VAL A 143 24.90 19.76 -0.53
N ARG A 144 25.90 20.49 -1.03
CA ARG A 144 27.22 20.66 -0.38
C ARG A 144 27.17 21.51 0.89
N ASN A 145 26.11 22.29 1.10
CA ASN A 145 25.95 23.09 2.32
C ASN A 145 25.27 22.30 3.44
N PHE A 146 24.82 21.08 3.18
CA PHE A 146 24.19 20.22 4.18
C PHE A 146 25.10 19.03 4.52
N ASP A 147 25.92 19.18 5.57
CA ASP A 147 27.00 18.24 5.93
C ASP A 147 26.58 16.77 6.03
N SER A 148 25.33 16.50 6.41
CA SER A 148 24.82 15.14 6.58
C SER A 148 24.14 14.56 5.34
N TYR A 149 24.17 15.24 4.19
CA TYR A 149 23.55 14.76 2.95
C TYR A 149 24.10 13.38 2.55
N GLY A 150 23.21 12.45 2.21
CA GLY A 150 23.55 11.07 1.90
C GLY A 150 23.46 10.09 3.08
N ARG A 151 23.24 10.59 4.31
CA ARG A 151 23.18 9.75 5.51
C ARG A 151 22.02 8.74 5.49
N LEU A 152 20.85 9.10 4.97
CA LEU A 152 19.69 8.21 4.93
C LEU A 152 19.91 7.06 3.93
N SER A 153 20.37 7.41 2.72
CA SER A 153 20.65 6.50 1.63
C SER A 153 21.92 5.68 1.82
N GLY A 154 22.85 6.17 2.64
CA GLY A 154 24.18 5.57 2.80
C GLY A 154 25.10 5.80 1.63
N ARG A 155 24.83 6.81 0.81
CA ARG A 155 25.63 7.15 -0.36
C ARG A 155 26.46 8.39 -0.08
N SER A 156 27.71 8.38 -0.49
CA SER A 156 28.54 9.59 -0.58
C SER A 156 28.12 10.44 -1.79
N LEU A 157 28.44 11.74 -1.76
CA LEU A 157 28.21 12.63 -2.91
C LEU A 157 28.95 12.16 -4.17
N GLU A 158 30.13 11.55 -4.01
CA GLU A 158 30.91 11.01 -5.14
C GLU A 158 30.21 9.82 -5.81
N GLU A 159 29.72 8.86 -5.02
CA GLU A 159 28.94 7.72 -5.54
C GLU A 159 27.66 8.19 -6.26
N MET A 160 27.02 9.25 -5.75
CA MET A 160 25.85 9.84 -6.39
C MET A 160 26.20 10.43 -7.77
N LEU A 161 27.34 11.10 -7.90
CA LEU A 161 27.85 11.68 -9.15
C LEU A 161 28.22 10.62 -10.20
N GLN A 162 28.77 9.49 -9.77
CA GLN A 162 29.18 8.42 -10.69
C GLN A 162 28.01 7.53 -11.15
N GLY A 163 26.98 7.36 -10.31
CA GLY A 163 25.87 6.44 -10.56
C GLY A 163 24.60 7.07 -11.15
N THR A 164 24.49 8.40 -11.20
CA THR A 164 23.26 9.10 -11.59
C THR A 164 23.49 9.99 -12.79
N ARG A 165 22.70 9.82 -13.86
CA ARG A 165 22.61 10.84 -14.90
C ARG A 165 21.83 12.01 -14.33
N PHE A 166 22.53 13.08 -13.98
CA PHE A 166 21.90 14.36 -13.68
C PHE A 166 21.50 15.00 -15.01
N ASP A 167 20.23 15.39 -15.14
CA ASP A 167 19.86 16.25 -16.25
C ASP A 167 20.67 17.55 -16.13
N PRO A 168 21.39 17.96 -17.18
CA PRO A 168 22.09 19.23 -17.18
C PRO A 168 21.05 20.33 -17.25
N GLU A 169 20.53 20.73 -16.08
CA GLU A 169 19.76 21.95 -15.95
C GLU A 169 20.76 23.12 -15.90
N PRO A 170 20.60 24.15 -16.76
CA PRO A 170 21.46 25.33 -16.77
C PRO A 170 21.53 26.00 -15.39
N GLY A 171 22.68 26.58 -15.07
CA GLY A 171 22.84 27.41 -13.87
C GLY A 171 23.10 26.68 -12.54
N LYS A 172 23.13 25.34 -12.49
CA LYS A 172 23.51 24.60 -11.28
C LYS A 172 24.98 24.85 -10.88
N GLU A 173 25.21 25.29 -9.65
CA GLU A 173 26.53 25.39 -9.01
C GLU A 173 27.18 24.00 -8.78
N TYR A 174 26.36 22.94 -8.66
CA TYR A 174 26.82 21.56 -8.51
C TYR A 174 25.87 20.57 -9.18
N PRO A 175 26.36 19.50 -9.86
CA PRO A 175 25.49 18.58 -10.59
C PRO A 175 24.43 17.89 -9.73
N ALA A 176 24.74 17.59 -8.47
CA ALA A 176 23.81 16.93 -7.55
C ALA A 176 22.82 17.89 -6.85
N ASP A 177 22.93 19.20 -7.07
CA ASP A 177 21.90 20.15 -6.62
C ASP A 177 20.59 19.85 -7.34
N PHE A 178 19.49 19.97 -6.61
CA PHE A 178 18.15 19.61 -7.10
C PHE A 178 17.19 20.79 -7.01
N ALA A 179 16.25 20.83 -7.96
CA ALA A 179 15.29 21.92 -8.05
C ALA A 179 14.32 21.90 -6.86
N LEU A 180 14.18 23.06 -6.24
CA LEU A 180 13.13 23.43 -5.30
C LEU A 180 11.97 24.12 -6.03
N TRP A 181 12.30 24.98 -6.99
CA TRP A 181 11.35 25.67 -7.86
C TRP A 181 11.85 25.61 -9.30
N LYS A 182 10.98 25.28 -10.25
CA LYS A 182 11.31 25.21 -11.68
C LYS A 182 10.57 26.31 -12.42
N LEU A 183 11.28 27.07 -13.25
CA LEU A 183 10.67 27.95 -14.24
C LEU A 183 9.75 27.12 -15.15
N SER A 184 8.48 27.53 -15.28
CA SER A 184 7.52 26.83 -16.14
C SER A 184 7.68 27.28 -17.59
N LYS A 185 7.55 26.33 -18.53
CA LYS A 185 7.53 26.67 -19.96
C LYS A 185 6.17 27.26 -20.36
N PRO A 186 6.08 28.01 -21.47
CA PRO A 186 4.79 28.49 -21.98
C PRO A 186 3.78 27.35 -22.15
N GLY A 187 2.60 27.51 -21.54
CA GLY A 187 1.52 26.51 -21.58
C GLY A 187 1.58 25.43 -20.48
N GLU A 188 2.64 25.39 -19.66
CA GLU A 188 2.68 24.54 -18.46
C GLU A 188 1.98 25.23 -17.27
N PRO A 189 1.47 24.47 -16.28
CA PRO A 189 0.99 25.02 -15.02
C PRO A 189 2.06 25.88 -14.34
N ALA A 190 1.67 27.06 -13.87
CA ALA A 190 2.58 28.02 -13.27
C ALA A 190 1.88 28.86 -12.20
N TRP A 191 2.64 29.20 -11.15
CA TRP A 191 2.24 30.08 -10.06
C TRP A 191 3.23 31.23 -9.94
N ASP A 192 2.75 32.38 -9.46
CA ASP A 192 3.59 33.51 -9.14
C ASP A 192 4.50 33.20 -7.94
N SER A 193 5.78 33.55 -8.05
CA SER A 193 6.76 33.44 -6.98
C SER A 193 7.75 34.60 -7.04
N PRO A 194 8.59 34.81 -6.02
CA PRO A 194 9.63 35.85 -6.03
C PRO A 194 10.68 35.69 -7.13
N TRP A 195 10.85 34.48 -7.67
CA TRP A 195 11.93 34.15 -8.60
C TRP A 195 11.43 34.13 -10.05
N SER A 196 10.26 33.52 -10.27
CA SER A 196 9.65 33.40 -11.59
C SER A 196 8.20 32.91 -11.53
N LYS A 197 7.50 32.94 -12.67
CA LYS A 197 6.33 32.09 -12.88
C LYS A 197 6.77 30.65 -13.09
N GLY A 198 6.50 29.80 -12.11
CA GLY A 198 7.03 28.45 -12.10
C GLY A 198 6.19 27.48 -11.29
N ARG A 199 6.80 26.35 -10.94
CA ARG A 199 6.14 25.25 -10.22
C ARG A 199 7.12 24.60 -9.24
N PRO A 200 6.63 23.89 -8.21
CA PRO A 200 7.50 23.20 -7.27
C PRO A 200 8.34 22.11 -7.94
N GLY A 201 9.53 21.88 -7.40
CA GLY A 201 10.27 20.65 -7.64
C GLY A 201 9.66 19.49 -6.83
N TRP A 202 9.79 18.26 -7.32
CA TRP A 202 9.10 17.10 -6.74
C TRP A 202 9.33 16.90 -5.23
N HIS A 203 10.53 17.20 -4.72
CA HIS A 203 10.88 16.94 -3.31
C HIS A 203 10.28 17.95 -2.33
N ILE A 204 10.21 19.24 -2.71
CA ILE A 204 9.86 20.32 -1.76
C ILE A 204 8.40 20.24 -1.28
N GLU A 205 7.54 19.63 -2.11
CA GLU A 205 6.13 19.40 -1.82
C GLU A 205 5.95 18.65 -0.50
N CYS A 206 6.61 17.49 -0.36
CA CYS A 206 6.44 16.62 0.80
C CYS A 206 7.03 17.25 2.07
N SER A 207 8.15 17.97 1.98
CA SER A 207 8.71 18.73 3.11
C SER A 207 7.73 19.80 3.62
N ALA A 208 7.14 20.58 2.71
CA ALA A 208 6.18 21.62 3.09
C ALA A 208 4.87 21.03 3.65
N MET A 209 4.28 20.04 2.96
CA MET A 209 3.02 19.40 3.37
C MET A 209 3.16 18.64 4.68
N SER A 210 4.22 17.85 4.86
CA SER A 210 4.44 17.12 6.11
C SER A 210 4.60 18.07 7.30
N LYS A 211 5.39 19.14 7.15
CA LYS A 211 5.56 20.17 8.18
C LYS A 211 4.22 20.83 8.54
N ARG A 212 3.42 21.25 7.55
CA ARG A 212 2.12 21.90 7.80
C ARG A 212 1.15 20.99 8.56
N HIS A 213 1.11 19.71 8.20
CA HIS A 213 0.10 18.79 8.74
C HIS A 213 0.52 18.09 10.03
N LEU A 214 1.82 17.90 10.27
CA LEU A 214 2.36 17.08 11.36
C LEU A 214 3.38 17.80 12.25
N GLY A 215 3.92 18.94 11.83
CA GLY A 215 4.90 19.72 12.57
C GLY A 215 6.34 19.52 12.09
N ASP A 216 7.27 20.21 12.75
CA ASP A 216 8.68 20.28 12.32
C ASP A 216 9.46 18.97 12.51
N GLN A 217 8.97 18.07 13.36
CA GLN A 217 9.55 16.75 13.60
C GLN A 217 8.42 15.72 13.67
N ILE A 218 8.56 14.60 12.97
CA ILE A 218 7.54 13.55 12.89
C ILE A 218 8.08 12.20 13.35
N ASP A 219 7.19 11.34 13.84
CA ASP A 219 7.55 10.02 14.34
C ASP A 219 7.97 9.10 13.20
N ILE A 220 7.11 8.92 12.20
CA ILE A 220 7.31 7.95 11.13
C ILE A 220 7.17 8.62 9.76
N HIS A 221 8.12 8.36 8.88
CA HIS A 221 8.03 8.70 7.45
C HIS A 221 8.17 7.44 6.61
N GLY A 222 7.15 7.18 5.78
CA GLY A 222 6.99 5.97 4.98
C GLY A 222 7.08 6.20 3.47
N GLY A 223 7.59 5.20 2.73
CA GLY A 223 7.51 5.17 1.27
C GLY A 223 8.06 3.88 0.67
N GLY A 224 8.10 3.79 -0.66
CA GLY A 224 8.78 2.69 -1.35
C GLY A 224 10.30 2.75 -1.18
N LEU A 225 10.99 1.61 -1.31
CA LEU A 225 12.45 1.52 -1.23
C LEU A 225 13.17 2.46 -2.21
N ASP A 226 12.57 2.70 -3.36
CA ASP A 226 13.05 3.63 -4.39
C ASP A 226 12.96 5.11 -3.98
N LEU A 227 12.17 5.44 -2.95
CA LEU A 227 12.09 6.81 -2.42
C LEU A 227 13.21 7.15 -1.44
N ILE A 228 13.97 6.17 -0.93
CA ILE A 228 15.14 6.44 -0.07
C ILE A 228 16.04 7.49 -0.73
N PHE A 229 16.31 7.33 -2.02
CA PHE A 229 17.13 8.24 -2.79
C PHE A 229 16.58 8.40 -4.22
N PRO A 230 16.46 9.64 -4.74
CA PRO A 230 16.84 10.89 -4.07
C PRO A 230 15.76 11.46 -3.13
N HIS A 231 14.51 10.98 -3.20
CA HIS A 231 13.36 11.71 -2.67
C HIS A 231 13.42 12.01 -1.16
N HIS A 232 13.45 10.97 -0.32
CA HIS A 232 13.47 11.13 1.14
C HIS A 232 14.78 11.72 1.67
N GLU A 233 15.91 11.49 0.98
CA GLU A 233 17.18 12.15 1.30
C GLU A 233 17.04 13.68 1.12
N ASN A 234 16.42 14.11 0.03
CA ASN A 234 16.18 15.51 -0.28
C ASN A 234 15.17 16.13 0.70
N GLU A 235 14.11 15.42 1.04
CA GLU A 235 13.14 15.89 2.03
C GLU A 235 13.76 16.09 3.41
N ARG A 236 14.65 15.16 3.83
CA ARG A 236 15.39 15.32 5.07
C ARG A 236 16.27 16.58 5.02
N ALA A 237 17.03 16.76 3.94
CA ALA A 237 17.90 17.91 3.78
C ALA A 237 17.12 19.24 3.81
N GLN A 238 16.02 19.33 3.04
CA GLN A 238 15.15 20.50 3.01
C GLN A 238 14.56 20.80 4.39
N SER A 239 13.98 19.80 5.05
CA SER A 239 13.26 19.98 6.31
C SER A 239 14.20 20.32 7.47
N GLU A 240 15.33 19.62 7.60
CA GLU A 240 16.31 19.89 8.66
C GLU A 240 17.02 21.24 8.44
N ALA A 241 17.38 21.59 7.20
CA ALA A 241 17.97 22.90 6.89
C ALA A 241 16.98 24.05 7.13
N PHE A 242 15.72 23.88 6.72
CA PHE A 242 14.69 24.91 6.90
C PHE A 242 14.28 25.08 8.36
N THR A 243 14.14 24.01 9.13
CA THR A 243 13.68 24.11 10.54
C THR A 243 14.82 24.30 11.54
N GLY A 244 16.04 23.88 11.19
CA GLY A 244 17.17 23.77 12.12
C GLY A 244 17.01 22.66 13.16
N LYS A 245 16.01 21.78 13.03
CA LYS A 245 15.73 20.68 13.95
C LYS A 245 16.18 19.35 13.35
N SER A 246 16.90 18.55 14.14
CA SER A 246 17.29 17.19 13.77
C SER A 246 17.07 16.25 14.97
N PRO A 247 16.51 15.04 14.78
CA PRO A 247 16.07 14.50 13.49
C PRO A 247 14.74 15.12 13.02
N PHE A 248 14.59 15.38 11.70
CA PHE A 248 13.27 15.66 11.11
C PHE A 248 12.30 14.48 11.31
N VAL A 249 12.77 13.26 11.02
CA VAL A 249 11.99 12.01 11.16
C VAL A 249 12.69 11.07 12.11
N ARG A 250 11.96 10.52 13.08
CA ARG A 250 12.53 9.58 14.07
C ARG A 250 12.70 8.18 13.50
N TYR A 251 11.71 7.67 12.75
CA TYR A 251 11.72 6.34 12.12
C TYR A 251 11.42 6.44 10.62
N TRP A 252 12.42 6.16 9.79
CA TRP A 252 12.25 6.04 8.35
C TRP A 252 11.90 4.60 7.98
N MET A 253 10.73 4.37 7.38
CA MET A 253 10.25 3.04 7.00
C MET A 253 10.09 2.94 5.50
N HIS A 254 10.63 1.88 4.89
CA HIS A 254 10.56 1.69 3.44
C HIS A 254 10.08 0.29 3.08
N ASN A 255 9.02 0.18 2.28
CA ASN A 255 8.55 -1.10 1.76
C ASN A 255 9.39 -1.57 0.56
N GLY A 256 9.55 -2.88 0.43
CA GLY A 256 10.22 -3.52 -0.68
C GLY A 256 9.51 -3.27 -2.01
N LEU A 257 10.22 -3.58 -3.09
CA LEU A 257 9.72 -3.41 -4.46
C LEU A 257 9.07 -4.70 -4.95
N LEU A 258 8.05 -4.54 -5.80
CA LEU A 258 7.53 -5.66 -6.56
C LEU A 258 8.49 -6.04 -7.70
N ARG A 259 8.62 -7.35 -7.93
CA ARG A 259 9.37 -7.92 -9.06
C ARG A 259 8.45 -8.84 -9.86
N LEU A 260 8.60 -8.84 -11.17
CA LEU A 260 8.08 -9.89 -12.02
C LEU A 260 9.09 -11.02 -12.07
N GLU A 261 8.64 -12.22 -12.44
CA GLU A 261 9.56 -13.30 -12.77
C GLU A 261 10.53 -12.83 -13.88
N GLY A 262 11.83 -12.91 -13.60
CA GLY A 262 12.90 -12.48 -14.51
C GLY A 262 13.23 -10.98 -14.58
N GLU A 263 12.33 -10.05 -14.18
CA GLU A 263 12.56 -8.60 -14.33
C GLU A 263 11.92 -7.73 -13.23
N LYS A 264 12.43 -6.49 -13.05
CA LYS A 264 11.79 -5.49 -12.18
C LYS A 264 10.55 -4.89 -12.89
N MET A 265 9.44 -4.68 -12.17
CA MET A 265 8.33 -3.90 -12.73
C MET A 265 8.72 -2.44 -12.90
N SER A 266 8.51 -1.89 -14.11
CA SER A 266 8.70 -0.45 -14.36
C SER A 266 7.79 0.06 -15.48
N LYS A 267 7.43 1.34 -15.41
CA LYS A 267 6.57 1.99 -16.42
C LYS A 267 7.23 2.00 -17.79
N SER A 268 8.56 2.09 -17.82
CA SER A 268 9.39 2.05 -19.03
C SER A 268 9.41 0.68 -19.71
N LEU A 269 9.27 -0.42 -18.96
CA LEU A 269 9.23 -1.78 -19.51
C LEU A 269 7.81 -2.22 -19.93
N GLY A 270 6.78 -1.39 -19.68
CA GLY A 270 5.40 -1.71 -20.04
C GLY A 270 4.78 -2.88 -19.26
N ASN A 271 5.49 -3.45 -18.29
CA ASN A 271 5.13 -4.66 -17.56
C ASN A 271 4.40 -4.38 -16.22
N ILE A 272 3.77 -3.21 -16.08
CA ILE A 272 3.07 -2.83 -14.84
C ILE A 272 1.69 -3.49 -14.76
N VAL A 273 1.44 -4.23 -13.69
CA VAL A 273 0.11 -4.77 -13.36
C VAL A 273 -0.72 -3.73 -12.60
N ARG A 274 -1.78 -3.24 -13.23
CA ARG A 274 -2.72 -2.29 -12.60
C ARG A 274 -3.51 -2.96 -11.49
N LEU A 275 -3.74 -2.25 -10.38
CA LEU A 275 -4.49 -2.79 -9.24
C LEU A 275 -5.93 -3.16 -9.64
N ARG A 276 -6.61 -2.29 -10.39
CA ARG A 276 -7.97 -2.55 -10.89
C ARG A 276 -8.09 -3.81 -11.73
N ASP A 277 -7.07 -4.17 -12.50
CA ASP A 277 -7.11 -5.38 -13.32
C ASP A 277 -6.85 -6.61 -12.45
N ALA A 278 -5.97 -6.51 -11.45
CA ALA A 278 -5.80 -7.55 -10.44
C ALA A 278 -7.08 -7.77 -9.62
N LEU A 279 -7.83 -6.71 -9.27
CA LEU A 279 -9.10 -6.77 -8.53
C LEU A 279 -10.26 -7.39 -9.34
N LYS A 280 -10.19 -7.36 -10.68
CA LYS A 280 -11.15 -8.11 -11.53
C LYS A 280 -10.93 -9.61 -11.41
N ALA A 281 -9.67 -10.04 -11.35
CA ALA A 281 -9.29 -11.44 -11.31
C ALA A 281 -9.28 -12.02 -9.87
N ASN A 282 -9.00 -11.19 -8.87
CA ASN A 282 -8.70 -11.61 -7.50
C ASN A 282 -9.49 -10.81 -6.46
N SER A 283 -9.87 -11.46 -5.37
CA SER A 283 -10.58 -10.83 -4.25
C SER A 283 -9.63 -9.87 -3.53
N PRO A 284 -10.14 -8.79 -2.92
CA PRO A 284 -9.33 -7.89 -2.11
C PRO A 284 -8.51 -8.62 -1.04
N ASP A 285 -9.13 -9.60 -0.37
CA ASP A 285 -8.49 -10.42 0.66
C ASP A 285 -7.34 -11.26 0.08
N ALA A 286 -7.49 -11.83 -1.12
CA ALA A 286 -6.42 -12.58 -1.78
C ALA A 286 -5.21 -11.69 -2.09
N ILE A 287 -5.44 -10.47 -2.61
CA ILE A 287 -4.37 -9.51 -2.88
C ILE A 287 -3.68 -9.08 -1.58
N ARG A 288 -4.43 -8.81 -0.51
CA ARG A 288 -3.84 -8.46 0.81
C ARG A 288 -3.03 -9.62 1.39
N LEU A 289 -3.56 -10.85 1.38
CA LEU A 289 -2.82 -12.03 1.83
C LEU A 289 -1.55 -12.27 1.00
N TRP A 290 -1.57 -11.96 -0.29
CA TRP A 290 -0.38 -12.02 -1.14
C TRP A 290 0.66 -10.98 -0.69
N PHE A 291 0.26 -9.74 -0.39
CA PHE A 291 1.18 -8.77 0.21
C PHE A 291 1.78 -9.24 1.54
N PHE A 292 1.01 -9.97 2.34
CA PHE A 292 1.46 -10.51 3.62
C PHE A 292 2.24 -11.82 3.51
N SER A 293 2.39 -12.39 2.31
CA SER A 293 3.18 -13.61 2.09
C SER A 293 4.68 -13.39 2.23
N SER A 294 5.13 -12.12 2.18
CA SER A 294 6.51 -11.71 2.39
C SER A 294 6.57 -10.57 3.39
N HIS A 295 7.73 -10.38 4.03
CA HIS A 295 7.95 -9.24 4.90
C HIS A 295 7.86 -7.93 4.09
N TYR A 296 7.23 -6.88 4.61
CA TYR A 296 6.95 -5.66 3.84
C TYR A 296 8.19 -4.98 3.23
N ARG A 297 9.39 -5.28 3.76
CA ARG A 297 10.71 -4.75 3.33
C ARG A 297 11.39 -5.62 2.28
N ALA A 298 10.99 -6.88 2.17
CA ALA A 298 11.56 -7.80 1.21
C ALA A 298 10.94 -7.56 -0.18
N PRO A 299 11.66 -7.88 -1.27
CA PRO A 299 11.04 -7.95 -2.58
C PRO A 299 9.85 -8.92 -2.56
N LEU A 300 8.76 -8.55 -3.23
CA LEU A 300 7.62 -9.42 -3.41
C LEU A 300 7.52 -9.80 -4.88
N LEU A 301 7.57 -11.10 -5.15
CA LEU A 301 7.47 -11.65 -6.49
C LEU A 301 6.00 -11.70 -6.90
N TYR A 302 5.72 -11.17 -8.09
CA TYR A 302 4.43 -11.29 -8.74
C TYR A 302 4.51 -12.34 -9.83
N ASP A 303 3.62 -13.31 -9.69
CA ASP A 303 3.13 -14.18 -10.76
C ASP A 303 1.63 -14.42 -10.52
N THR A 304 0.88 -14.77 -11.57
CA THR A 304 -0.57 -14.94 -11.48
C THR A 304 -0.96 -16.03 -10.47
N ASP A 305 -0.18 -17.11 -10.39
CA ASP A 305 -0.47 -18.26 -9.52
C ASP A 305 -0.30 -17.90 -8.04
N SER A 306 0.61 -16.98 -7.71
CA SER A 306 0.91 -16.55 -6.35
C SER A 306 -0.29 -15.85 -5.69
N ILE A 307 -1.06 -15.05 -6.44
CA ILE A 307 -2.29 -14.40 -5.95
C ILE A 307 -3.45 -15.39 -5.98
N ASN A 308 -3.59 -16.18 -7.04
CA ASN A 308 -4.63 -17.20 -7.15
C ASN A 308 -4.57 -18.22 -5.98
N ALA A 309 -3.36 -18.57 -5.53
CA ALA A 309 -3.18 -19.41 -4.35
C ALA A 309 -3.76 -18.79 -3.07
N GLN A 310 -3.79 -17.45 -2.97
CA GLN A 310 -4.34 -16.74 -1.83
C GLN A 310 -5.86 -16.71 -1.81
N GLU A 311 -6.56 -16.98 -2.91
CA GLU A 311 -8.02 -17.12 -2.90
C GLU A 311 -8.45 -18.30 -2.03
N ARG A 312 -7.76 -19.43 -2.19
CA ARG A 312 -7.98 -20.61 -1.32
C ARG A 312 -7.61 -20.28 0.12
N ALA A 313 -6.59 -19.46 0.33
CA ALA A 313 -6.16 -19.03 1.66
C ALA A 313 -7.24 -18.15 2.34
N ALA A 314 -7.77 -17.15 1.63
CA ALA A 314 -8.89 -16.34 2.09
C ALA A 314 -10.13 -17.20 2.38
N GLN A 315 -10.45 -18.16 1.51
CA GLN A 315 -11.59 -19.06 1.72
C GLN A 315 -11.46 -19.87 3.02
N ARG A 316 -10.26 -20.38 3.35
CA ARG A 316 -10.05 -21.14 4.59
C ARG A 316 -10.34 -20.30 5.83
N LEU A 317 -9.90 -19.04 5.86
CA LEU A 317 -10.19 -18.13 6.97
C LEU A 317 -11.68 -17.79 7.04
N ARG A 318 -12.34 -17.63 5.88
CA ARG A 318 -13.79 -17.39 5.80
C ARG A 318 -14.60 -18.57 6.34
N THR A 319 -14.23 -19.80 5.99
CA THR A 319 -14.89 -21.02 6.50
C THR A 319 -14.72 -21.17 8.02
N ALA A 320 -13.57 -20.79 8.58
CA ALA A 320 -13.41 -20.74 10.03
C ALA A 320 -14.41 -19.78 10.70
N LEU A 321 -14.81 -18.71 10.01
CA LEU A 321 -15.77 -17.72 10.51
C LEU A 321 -17.25 -18.05 10.25
N GLU A 322 -17.57 -19.16 9.57
CA GLU A 322 -18.95 -19.62 9.40
C GLU A 322 -19.59 -19.91 10.78
N PRO A 323 -20.91 -19.70 10.95
CA PRO A 323 -21.59 -19.95 12.22
C PRO A 323 -21.38 -21.39 12.73
N ALA A 324 -21.39 -21.55 14.05
CA ALA A 324 -21.34 -22.84 14.72
C ALA A 324 -22.26 -22.82 15.94
N GLU A 325 -22.92 -23.95 16.21
CA GLU A 325 -23.89 -24.09 17.32
C GLU A 325 -23.29 -24.82 18.54
N GLY A 326 -22.01 -25.17 18.50
CA GLY A 326 -21.30 -25.83 19.59
C GLY A 326 -21.25 -24.99 20.86
N ASN A 327 -21.58 -25.61 21.99
CA ASN A 327 -21.56 -25.00 23.33
C ASN A 327 -20.82 -25.87 24.36
N ALA A 328 -20.16 -26.95 23.93
CA ALA A 328 -19.45 -27.86 24.81
C ALA A 328 -18.17 -27.23 25.36
N ALA A 329 -17.79 -27.63 26.58
CA ALA A 329 -16.57 -27.21 27.25
C ALA A 329 -15.44 -28.24 27.09
N PRO A 330 -14.16 -27.82 27.10
CA PRO A 330 -13.71 -26.42 27.18
C PRO A 330 -13.94 -25.67 25.85
N ALA A 331 -14.12 -24.35 25.90
CA ALA A 331 -14.16 -23.53 24.69
C ALA A 331 -12.79 -23.52 23.98
N VAL A 332 -12.77 -23.15 22.70
CA VAL A 332 -11.51 -22.90 21.98
C VAL A 332 -10.88 -21.62 22.51
N ASP A 333 -9.74 -21.74 23.17
CA ASP A 333 -8.94 -20.62 23.69
C ASP A 333 -8.08 -19.99 22.58
N PRO A 334 -8.27 -18.70 22.24
CA PRO A 334 -7.48 -18.02 21.24
C PRO A 334 -6.22 -17.32 21.78
N GLN A 335 -5.92 -17.41 23.07
CA GLN A 335 -4.88 -16.59 23.72
C GLN A 335 -3.50 -16.77 23.10
N ASP A 336 -3.01 -18.00 22.93
CA ASP A 336 -1.68 -18.28 22.34
C ASP A 336 -1.56 -17.69 20.93
N TYR A 337 -2.59 -17.87 20.09
CA TYR A 337 -2.59 -17.35 18.72
C TYR A 337 -2.56 -15.82 18.68
N ARG A 338 -3.27 -15.15 19.62
CA ARG A 338 -3.22 -13.70 19.77
C ARG A 338 -1.83 -13.24 20.18
N GLU A 339 -1.23 -13.85 21.18
CA GLU A 339 0.11 -13.49 21.67
C GLU A 339 1.17 -13.66 20.59
N ARG A 340 1.10 -14.74 19.81
CA ARG A 340 1.99 -14.96 18.67
C ARG A 340 1.77 -13.99 17.53
N PHE A 341 0.52 -13.65 17.21
CA PHE A 341 0.20 -12.61 16.23
C PHE A 341 0.80 -11.27 16.66
N GLU A 342 0.61 -10.92 17.93
CA GLU A 342 1.14 -9.67 18.50
C GLU A 342 2.65 -9.65 18.50
N ALA A 343 3.32 -10.73 18.91
CA ALA A 343 4.77 -10.84 18.89
C ALA A 343 5.34 -10.69 17.46
N ALA A 344 4.69 -11.28 16.47
CA ALA A 344 5.08 -11.14 15.07
C ALA A 344 4.92 -9.69 14.58
N MET A 345 3.78 -9.06 14.85
CA MET A 345 3.54 -7.66 14.46
C MET A 345 4.45 -6.69 15.23
N ASP A 346 4.73 -6.98 16.50
CA ASP A 346 5.68 -6.24 17.33
C ASP A 346 7.12 -6.34 16.80
N ASP A 347 7.46 -7.38 16.05
CA ASP A 347 8.75 -7.52 15.37
C ASP A 347 8.72 -6.96 13.94
N ASP A 348 8.67 -5.64 13.81
CA ASP A 348 8.78 -4.93 12.53
C ASP A 348 7.68 -5.28 11.51
N LEU A 349 6.42 -5.42 11.97
CA LEU A 349 5.27 -5.78 11.13
C LEU A 349 5.51 -7.09 10.36
N ASN A 350 5.94 -8.16 11.04
CA ASN A 350 6.14 -9.46 10.43
C ASN A 350 4.81 -10.15 10.06
N ALA A 351 4.18 -9.62 9.00
CA ALA A 351 2.89 -10.08 8.50
C ALA A 351 2.86 -11.56 8.13
N PRO A 352 3.92 -12.18 7.53
CA PRO A 352 3.92 -13.63 7.27
C PRO A 352 3.68 -14.47 8.52
N GLN A 353 4.38 -14.16 9.62
CA GLN A 353 4.22 -14.89 10.89
C GLN A 353 2.89 -14.57 11.56
N ALA A 354 2.43 -13.33 11.48
CA ALA A 354 1.12 -12.93 11.98
C ALA A 354 -0.01 -13.70 11.26
N VAL A 355 0.05 -13.78 9.93
CA VAL A 355 -0.90 -14.53 9.11
C VAL A 355 -0.83 -16.04 9.39
N ALA A 356 0.35 -16.60 9.65
CA ALA A 356 0.49 -18.00 10.08
C ALA A 356 -0.30 -18.28 11.37
N ALA A 357 -0.21 -17.40 12.37
CA ALA A 357 -0.98 -17.51 13.61
C ALA A 357 -2.50 -17.47 13.35
N LEU A 358 -2.97 -16.63 12.41
CA LEU A 358 -4.39 -16.60 12.02
C LEU A 358 -4.85 -17.90 11.35
N PHE A 359 -4.02 -18.50 10.50
CA PHE A 359 -4.34 -19.77 9.87
C PHE A 359 -4.42 -20.92 10.87
N GLU A 360 -3.53 -20.94 11.84
CA GLU A 360 -3.58 -21.95 12.90
C GLU A 360 -4.80 -21.76 13.81
N LEU A 361 -5.14 -20.52 14.18
CA LEU A 361 -6.39 -20.22 14.86
C LEU A 361 -7.61 -20.68 14.04
N GLY A 362 -7.59 -20.45 12.72
CA GLY A 362 -8.65 -20.92 11.81
C GLY A 362 -8.79 -22.44 11.78
N ARG A 363 -7.68 -23.19 11.84
CA ARG A 363 -7.71 -24.67 11.95
C ARG A 363 -8.29 -25.10 13.29
N GLU A 364 -7.91 -24.45 14.38
CA GLU A 364 -8.40 -24.78 15.71
C GLU A 364 -9.90 -24.50 15.85
N ILE A 365 -10.38 -23.40 15.27
CA ILE A 365 -11.80 -23.11 15.19
C ILE A 365 -12.54 -24.24 14.47
N ASN A 366 -12.08 -24.68 13.30
CA ASN A 366 -12.75 -25.76 12.56
C ASN A 366 -12.77 -27.07 13.37
N ARG A 367 -11.65 -27.44 14.00
CA ARG A 367 -11.60 -28.61 14.89
C ARG A 367 -12.60 -28.49 16.05
N GLY A 368 -12.66 -27.32 16.69
CA GLY A 368 -13.63 -27.05 17.76
C GLY A 368 -15.07 -27.19 17.30
N LYS A 369 -15.40 -26.76 16.07
CA LYS A 369 -16.74 -26.96 15.48
C LYS A 369 -17.06 -28.44 15.32
N ASP A 370 -16.13 -29.22 14.77
CA ASP A 370 -16.32 -30.67 14.55
C ASP A 370 -16.50 -31.43 15.88
N GLU A 371 -15.86 -30.95 16.95
CA GLU A 371 -15.97 -31.48 18.31
C GLU A 371 -17.18 -30.91 19.11
N GLY A 372 -17.96 -30.00 18.53
CA GLY A 372 -19.11 -29.36 19.19
C GLY A 372 -18.74 -28.36 20.31
N ARG A 373 -17.48 -27.92 20.37
CA ARG A 373 -16.98 -26.93 21.35
C ARG A 373 -17.45 -25.51 21.02
N ASP A 374 -17.49 -24.64 22.03
CA ASP A 374 -17.71 -23.21 21.83
C ASP A 374 -16.51 -22.54 21.15
N VAL A 375 -16.73 -21.92 19.98
CA VAL A 375 -15.70 -21.26 19.17
C VAL A 375 -15.87 -19.75 19.07
N ARG A 376 -16.85 -19.16 19.77
CA ARG A 376 -17.25 -17.75 19.58
C ARG A 376 -16.13 -16.76 19.87
N GLU A 377 -15.40 -16.95 20.96
CA GLU A 377 -14.26 -16.09 21.33
C GLU A 377 -13.12 -16.18 20.30
N ALA A 378 -12.84 -17.40 19.82
CA ALA A 378 -11.83 -17.63 18.80
C ALA A 378 -12.19 -16.98 17.46
N GLN A 379 -13.44 -17.08 17.02
CA GLN A 379 -13.93 -16.37 15.83
C GLN A 379 -13.88 -14.85 16.01
N GLN A 380 -14.25 -14.31 17.17
CA GLN A 380 -14.12 -12.88 17.46
C GLN A 380 -12.66 -12.42 17.41
N THR A 381 -11.74 -13.22 17.95
CA THR A 381 -10.30 -12.94 17.88
C THR A 381 -9.79 -12.96 16.44
N LEU A 382 -10.20 -13.93 15.63
CA LEU A 382 -9.86 -13.98 14.20
C LEU A 382 -10.40 -12.74 13.45
N ARG A 383 -11.64 -12.31 13.72
CA ARG A 383 -12.20 -11.07 13.15
C ARG A 383 -11.42 -9.83 13.57
N ARG A 384 -11.04 -9.74 14.85
CA ARG A 384 -10.27 -8.61 15.38
C ARG A 384 -8.88 -8.53 14.75
N LEU A 385 -8.13 -9.63 14.74
CA LEU A 385 -6.75 -9.64 14.26
C LEU A 385 -6.68 -9.61 12.72
N GLY A 386 -7.38 -10.51 12.03
CA GLY A 386 -7.36 -10.53 10.57
C GLY A 386 -8.16 -9.38 9.94
N GLY A 387 -9.32 -9.04 10.51
CA GLY A 387 -10.20 -8.02 9.93
C GLY A 387 -9.83 -6.61 10.35
N ASN A 388 -9.77 -6.35 11.65
CA ASN A 388 -9.53 -4.98 12.13
C ASN A 388 -8.06 -4.57 11.97
N VAL A 389 -7.10 -5.46 12.21
CA VAL A 389 -5.65 -5.16 12.10
C VAL A 389 -5.12 -5.36 10.68
N LEU A 390 -5.31 -6.54 10.07
CA LEU A 390 -4.78 -6.81 8.72
C LEU A 390 -5.69 -6.31 7.59
N GLY A 391 -6.90 -5.85 7.88
CA GLY A 391 -7.82 -5.31 6.87
C GLY A 391 -8.44 -6.36 5.95
N LEU A 392 -8.49 -7.63 6.35
CA LEU A 392 -9.21 -8.66 5.62
C LEU A 392 -10.72 -8.44 5.80
N SER A 393 -11.46 -8.31 4.70
CA SER A 393 -12.91 -8.13 4.76
C SER A 393 -13.63 -9.37 5.27
N PHE A 394 -13.07 -10.55 5.00
CA PHE A 394 -13.75 -11.84 5.11
C PHE A 394 -15.07 -11.91 4.35
N ALA A 395 -15.29 -10.97 3.42
CA ALA A 395 -16.47 -11.00 2.57
C ALA A 395 -16.35 -12.22 1.65
N PRO A 396 -17.46 -12.93 1.36
CA PRO A 396 -17.46 -13.84 0.24
C PRO A 396 -17.00 -13.07 -1.01
N PRO A 397 -16.30 -13.71 -1.97
CA PRO A 397 -15.94 -13.04 -3.21
C PRO A 397 -17.23 -12.44 -3.78
N SER A 398 -17.19 -11.18 -4.23
CA SER A 398 -18.31 -10.60 -4.96
C SER A 398 -18.74 -11.64 -5.98
N ALA A 399 -20.02 -12.03 -5.99
CA ALA A 399 -20.54 -13.01 -6.91
C ALA A 399 -20.00 -12.66 -8.29
N ALA A 400 -19.03 -13.45 -8.78
CA ALA A 400 -18.43 -13.19 -10.07
C ALA A 400 -19.57 -13.07 -11.08
N GLU A 401 -19.43 -12.18 -12.07
CA GLU A 401 -20.15 -12.30 -13.32
C GLU A 401 -19.97 -13.74 -13.79
N GLY A 402 -21.01 -14.50 -13.54
CA GLY A 402 -21.00 -15.94 -13.48
C GLY A 402 -22.45 -16.33 -13.45
N PRO A 403 -22.76 -17.57 -13.84
CA PRO A 403 -24.14 -17.99 -14.04
C PRO A 403 -24.96 -17.67 -12.79
N ASP A 404 -26.14 -17.11 -12.99
CA ASP A 404 -27.02 -16.79 -11.89
C ASP A 404 -27.30 -18.05 -11.04
N GLU A 405 -27.63 -17.85 -9.77
CA GLU A 405 -27.85 -18.95 -8.83
C GLU A 405 -28.99 -19.88 -9.27
N SER A 406 -29.99 -19.36 -9.98
CA SER A 406 -31.10 -20.17 -10.52
C SER A 406 -30.64 -21.11 -11.65
N THR A 407 -29.68 -20.68 -12.47
CA THR A 407 -29.05 -21.47 -13.53
C THR A 407 -28.21 -22.59 -12.93
N ILE A 408 -27.42 -22.28 -11.89
CA ILE A 408 -26.64 -23.29 -11.14
C ILE A 408 -27.58 -24.32 -10.51
N GLN A 409 -28.63 -23.85 -9.83
CA GLN A 409 -29.59 -24.73 -9.17
C GLN A 409 -30.36 -25.60 -10.18
N GLY A 410 -30.72 -25.06 -11.34
CA GLY A 410 -31.34 -25.80 -12.44
C GLY A 410 -30.44 -26.93 -12.96
N LEU A 411 -29.14 -26.67 -13.15
CA LEU A 411 -28.17 -27.69 -13.56
C LEU A 411 -27.95 -28.74 -12.46
N ILE A 412 -27.91 -28.36 -11.19
CA ILE A 412 -27.80 -29.31 -10.07
C ILE A 412 -29.04 -30.21 -9.99
N SER A 413 -30.24 -29.64 -10.10
CA SER A 413 -31.50 -30.41 -10.14
C SER A 413 -31.49 -31.39 -11.31
N ARG A 414 -31.12 -30.92 -12.51
CA ARG A 414 -31.01 -31.77 -13.70
C ARG A 414 -30.00 -32.90 -13.50
N ARG A 415 -28.84 -32.62 -12.91
CA ARG A 415 -27.82 -33.61 -12.58
C ARG A 415 -28.37 -34.67 -11.62
N ASN A 416 -29.13 -34.25 -10.60
CA ASN A 416 -29.70 -35.15 -9.61
C ASN A 416 -30.81 -36.04 -10.20
N GLU A 417 -31.64 -35.52 -11.10
CA GLU A 417 -32.59 -36.31 -11.89
C GLU A 417 -31.86 -37.38 -12.73
N LEU A 418 -30.77 -36.99 -13.42
CA LEU A 418 -29.97 -37.92 -14.23
C LEU A 418 -29.33 -39.02 -13.37
N ARG A 419 -28.83 -38.68 -12.18
CA ARG A 419 -28.32 -39.68 -11.21
C ARG A 419 -29.42 -40.61 -10.72
N ALA A 420 -30.60 -40.10 -10.39
CA ALA A 420 -31.75 -40.90 -9.97
C ALA A 420 -32.21 -41.86 -11.09
N ALA A 421 -32.15 -41.41 -12.35
CA ALA A 421 -32.43 -42.22 -13.53
C ALA A 421 -31.26 -43.15 -13.96
N ARG A 422 -30.18 -43.22 -13.17
CA ARG A 422 -28.95 -44.02 -13.43
C ARG A 422 -28.23 -43.65 -14.74
N LYS A 423 -28.38 -42.42 -15.23
CA LYS A 423 -27.67 -41.87 -16.41
C LYS A 423 -26.38 -41.18 -15.98
N PHE A 424 -25.40 -41.97 -15.55
CA PHE A 424 -24.18 -41.45 -14.92
C PHE A 424 -23.30 -40.61 -15.85
N ALA A 425 -23.17 -41.00 -17.13
CA ALA A 425 -22.39 -40.25 -18.11
C ALA A 425 -22.95 -38.83 -18.35
N ASP A 426 -24.28 -38.71 -18.45
CA ASP A 426 -24.95 -37.42 -18.62
C ASP A 426 -24.84 -36.56 -17.34
N ALA A 427 -24.93 -37.18 -16.17
CA ALA A 427 -24.73 -36.48 -14.89
C ALA A 427 -23.30 -35.94 -14.75
N ASP A 428 -22.30 -36.70 -15.19
CA ASP A 428 -20.90 -36.26 -15.20
C ASP A 428 -20.65 -35.14 -16.21
N ALA A 429 -21.32 -35.16 -17.37
CA ALA A 429 -21.27 -34.06 -18.33
C ALA A 429 -21.80 -32.75 -17.72
N VAL A 430 -22.91 -32.80 -16.98
CA VAL A 430 -23.45 -31.64 -16.26
C VAL A 430 -22.51 -31.17 -15.15
N ARG A 431 -21.85 -32.10 -14.43
CA ARG A 431 -20.83 -31.75 -13.43
C ARG A 431 -19.65 -31.04 -14.07
N LYS A 432 -19.19 -31.52 -15.23
CA LYS A 432 -18.11 -30.88 -15.99
C LYS A 432 -18.51 -29.50 -16.50
N GLN A 433 -19.73 -29.34 -16.99
CA GLN A 433 -20.28 -28.04 -17.40
C GLN A 433 -20.30 -27.05 -16.23
N LEU A 434 -20.78 -27.47 -15.05
CA LEU A 434 -20.75 -26.67 -13.83
C LEU A 434 -19.30 -26.29 -13.46
N LEU A 435 -18.36 -27.23 -13.56
CA LEU A 435 -16.94 -26.97 -13.30
C LEU A 435 -16.33 -25.98 -14.30
N GLU A 436 -16.71 -26.06 -15.57
CA GLU A 436 -16.31 -25.13 -16.62
C GLU A 436 -16.87 -23.72 -16.40
N MET A 437 -18.07 -23.64 -15.83
CA MET A 437 -18.73 -22.41 -15.37
C MET A 437 -18.19 -21.90 -14.02
N GLY A 438 -17.13 -22.51 -13.49
CA GLY A 438 -16.53 -22.11 -12.22
C GLY A 438 -17.36 -22.53 -11.00
N VAL A 439 -18.02 -23.68 -11.03
CA VAL A 439 -18.81 -24.24 -9.92
C VAL A 439 -18.35 -25.66 -9.61
N ALA A 440 -17.80 -25.87 -8.41
CA ALA A 440 -17.46 -27.18 -7.90
C ALA A 440 -18.61 -27.76 -7.07
N LEU A 441 -18.84 -29.07 -7.20
CA LEU A 441 -19.88 -29.79 -6.47
C LEU A 441 -19.27 -30.66 -5.37
N LYS A 442 -19.83 -30.59 -4.17
CA LYS A 442 -19.54 -31.47 -3.02
C LYS A 442 -20.77 -32.31 -2.71
N ASP A 443 -20.69 -33.60 -3.00
CA ASP A 443 -21.76 -34.54 -2.69
C ASP A 443 -21.55 -35.09 -1.26
N SER A 444 -22.62 -35.12 -0.48
CA SER A 444 -22.66 -35.67 0.89
C SER A 444 -23.92 -36.51 1.07
N ALA A 445 -24.03 -37.23 2.19
CA ALA A 445 -25.24 -38.00 2.53
C ALA A 445 -26.48 -37.08 2.63
N ASP A 446 -26.30 -35.83 3.04
CA ASP A 446 -27.36 -34.82 3.19
C ASP A 446 -27.70 -34.08 1.89
N GLY A 447 -27.06 -34.45 0.77
CA GLY A 447 -27.31 -33.88 -0.55
C GLY A 447 -26.09 -33.23 -1.20
N THR A 448 -26.34 -32.52 -2.29
CA THR A 448 -25.33 -31.83 -3.10
C THR A 448 -25.18 -30.39 -2.66
N ARG A 449 -24.01 -30.03 -2.15
CA ARG A 449 -23.60 -28.64 -1.94
C ARG A 449 -22.72 -28.20 -3.12
N TRP A 450 -22.65 -26.90 -3.36
CA TRP A 450 -21.81 -26.34 -4.41
C TRP A 450 -21.05 -25.12 -3.92
N GLU A 451 -19.91 -24.84 -4.54
CA GLU A 451 -19.11 -23.65 -4.29
C GLU A 451 -18.61 -23.06 -5.61
N ARG A 452 -18.54 -21.73 -5.71
CA ARG A 452 -17.90 -21.09 -6.86
C ARG A 452 -16.39 -21.24 -6.75
N ILE A 453 -15.77 -21.66 -7.83
CA ILE A 453 -14.32 -21.74 -8.00
C ILE A 453 -13.91 -20.78 -9.13
N ARG A 454 -12.86 -19.98 -8.90
CA ARG A 454 -12.25 -19.19 -9.98
C ARG A 454 -11.32 -20.09 -10.79
N LYS A 455 -11.42 -20.03 -12.12
CA LYS A 455 -10.47 -20.64 -13.04
C LYS A 455 -9.25 -19.76 -13.21
#